data_AF-A0A355GPW0-F1
#
_entry.id   AF-A0A355GPW0-F1
#
_cell.length_a   1.000
_cell.length_b   1.000
_cell.length_c   1.000
_cell.angle_alpha   90.00
_cell.angle_beta   90.00
_cell.angle_gamma   90.00
#
_symmetry.space_group_name_H-M   'P 1'
#
loop_
_entity.id
_entity.type
_entity.pdbx_description
1 polymer ?
#
loop_
_entity_poly.entity_id
_entity_poly.type
_entity_poly.pdbx_seq_one_letter_code
_entity_poly.pdbx_strand_id
1 'polypeptide(L)' 'MCYTLKAEVLKMALDGFTIYALIDELRPKIANTRVDRIYQATPEEIVIQLRGTRDSMTLIISAQAQ' A
#
# COMPACT_ATOMS: atom_id res chain seq x y z
N MET A 1 1.62 -20.08 -15.49
CA MET A 1 1.87 -20.43 -14.07
C MET A 1 0.71 -19.91 -13.27
N CYS A 2 0.06 -20.81 -12.54
CA CYS A 2 -1.15 -20.53 -11.77
C CYS A 2 -0.73 -20.24 -10.32
N TYR A 3 -1.05 -19.07 -9.78
CA TYR A 3 -0.96 -18.84 -8.33
C TYR A 3 -2.34 -18.37 -7.84
N THR A 4 -3.15 -19.33 -7.41
CA THR A 4 -4.29 -19.06 -6.53
C THR A 4 -3.71 -18.81 -5.14
N LEU A 5 -3.41 -17.55 -4.83
CA LEU A 5 -2.97 -17.12 -3.50
C LEU A 5 -4.22 -16.79 -2.67
N LYS A 6 -4.61 -17.75 -1.82
CA LYS A 6 -5.59 -17.56 -0.76
C LYS A 6 -5.09 -16.51 0.24
N ALA A 7 -6.05 -15.86 0.90
CA ALA A 7 -5.94 -14.72 1.82
C ALA A 7 -5.12 -14.93 3.12
N GLU A 8 -4.06 -15.74 3.11
CA GLU A 8 -3.19 -16.03 4.27
C GLU A 8 -1.79 -15.38 4.16
N VAL A 9 -1.66 -14.28 3.40
CA VAL A 9 -0.35 -13.62 3.14
C VAL A 9 0.10 -12.66 4.26
N LEU A 10 -0.77 -12.28 5.20
CA LEU A 10 -0.44 -11.28 6.24
C LEU A 10 0.46 -11.77 7.40
N LYS A 11 1.10 -12.95 7.25
CA LYS A 11 2.09 -13.47 8.20
C LYS A 11 3.50 -13.60 7.63
N MET A 12 3.69 -13.35 6.33
CA MET A 12 5.05 -13.32 5.78
C MET A 12 5.75 -12.07 6.31
N ALA A 13 6.99 -12.24 6.76
CA ALA A 13 7.88 -11.12 7.00
C ALA A 13 7.85 -10.21 5.75
N LEU A 14 8.07 -8.91 5.91
CA LEU A 14 8.12 -7.97 4.78
C LEU A 14 9.38 -8.25 3.93
N ASP A 15 9.34 -9.35 3.17
CA ASP A 15 10.41 -9.86 2.33
C ASP A 15 10.16 -9.50 0.86
N GLY A 16 11.15 -9.73 0.00
CA GLY A 16 11.08 -9.34 -1.41
C GLY A 16 9.89 -9.94 -2.17
N PHE A 17 9.45 -11.16 -1.81
CA PHE A 17 8.27 -11.78 -2.43
C PHE A 17 6.98 -11.07 -2.02
N THR A 18 6.83 -10.81 -0.72
CA THR A 18 5.66 -10.09 -0.19
C THR A 18 5.57 -8.66 -0.73
N ILE A 19 6.70 -7.95 -0.83
CA ILE A 19 6.75 -6.61 -1.44
C ILE A 19 6.34 -6.66 -2.92
N TYR A 20 6.80 -7.65 -3.68
CA TYR A 20 6.42 -7.80 -5.08
C TYR A 20 4.90 -7.99 -5.25
N ALA A 21 4.30 -8.90 -4.46
CA ALA A 21 2.86 -9.12 -4.47
C ALA A 21 2.08 -7.86 -4.05
N LEU A 22 2.55 -7.16 -3.01
CA LEU A 22 1.96 -5.90 -2.55
C LEU A 22 1.97 -4.83 -3.64
N ILE A 23 3.08 -4.69 -4.37
CA ILE A 23 3.21 -3.74 -5.49
C ILE A 23 2.22 -4.11 -6.60
N ASP A 24 2.10 -5.38 -6.95
CA ASP A 24 1.17 -5.85 -7.99
C ASP A 24 -0.29 -5.54 -7.63
N GLU A 25 -0.68 -5.72 -6.37
CA GLU A 25 -2.02 -5.40 -5.89
C GLU A 25 -2.30 -3.90 -5.73
N LEU A 26 -1.31 -3.12 -5.26
CA LEU A 26 -1.47 -1.69 -5.02
C LEU A 26 -1.48 -0.90 -6.31
N ARG A 27 -0.66 -1.27 -7.30
CA ARG A 27 -0.48 -0.52 -8.55
C ARG A 27 -1.79 -0.19 -9.27
N PRO A 28 -2.71 -1.13 -9.55
CA PRO A 28 -3.99 -0.79 -10.20
C PRO A 28 -4.92 0.05 -9.33
N LYS A 29 -4.75 0.04 -8.00
CA LYS A 29 -5.59 0.83 -7.06
C LYS A 29 -5.11 2.27 -6.92
N ILE A 30 -3.79 2.49 -6.90
CA ILE A 30 -3.18 3.82 -6.69
C ILE A 30 -2.82 4.53 -8.00
N ALA A 31 -2.53 3.79 -9.08
CA ALA A 31 -2.17 4.40 -10.35
C ALA A 31 -3.37 5.19 -10.91
N ASN A 32 -3.07 6.37 -11.48
CA ASN A 32 -4.07 7.33 -11.97
C ASN A 32 -5.01 7.92 -10.90
N THR A 33 -4.73 7.73 -9.61
CA THR A 33 -5.41 8.47 -8.55
C THR A 33 -4.75 9.84 -8.34
N ARG A 34 -5.54 10.84 -7.92
CA ARG A 34 -5.02 12.17 -7.59
C ARG A 34 -4.59 12.21 -6.13
N VAL A 35 -3.40 12.74 -5.85
CA VAL A 35 -3.01 13.06 -4.46
C VAL A 35 -3.77 14.30 -3.99
N ASP A 36 -4.54 14.14 -2.92
CA ASP A 36 -5.38 15.20 -2.35
C ASP A 36 -4.66 15.93 -1.20
N ARG A 37 -4.03 15.15 -0.32
CA ARG A 37 -3.28 15.66 0.84
C ARG A 37 -2.12 14.74 1.17
N ILE A 38 -1.00 15.33 1.55
CA ILE A 38 0.14 14.63 2.15
C ILE A 38 0.38 15.26 3.51
N TYR A 39 0.49 14.43 4.55
CA TYR A 39 0.87 14.89 5.88
C TYR A 39 1.61 13.80 6.64
N GLN A 40 2.41 14.22 7.62
CA GLN A 40 3.13 13.33 8.50
C GLN A 40 2.32 13.14 9.77
N ALA A 41 1.94 11.90 10.08
CA ALA A 41 1.16 11.59 11.29
C ALA A 41 2.08 11.38 12.49
N THR A 42 3.20 10.70 12.29
CA THR A 42 4.26 10.49 13.27
C THR A 42 5.63 10.68 12.60
N PRO A 43 6.74 10.87 13.35
CA PRO A 43 8.07 11.07 12.76
C PRO A 43 8.46 10.00 11.74
N GLU A 44 7.98 8.77 11.93
CA GLU A 44 8.28 7.61 11.08
C GLU A 44 7.13 7.24 10.13
N GLU A 45 6.05 8.03 10.05
CA GLU A 45 4.89 7.71 9.22
C GLU A 45 4.41 8.88 8.37
N ILE A 46 4.29 8.62 7.07
CA ILE A 46 3.71 9.54 6.10
C ILE A 46 2.35 9.00 5.65
N VAL A 47 1.36 9.89 5.64
CA VAL A 47 0.01 9.61 5.18
C VAL A 47 -0.28 10.39 3.91
N ILE A 48 -0.73 9.69 2.88
CA ILE A 48 -1.08 10.23 1.57
C ILE A 48 -2.55 9.92 1.31
N GLN A 49 -3.39 10.94 1.23
CA GLN A 49 -4.77 10.80 0.81
C GLN A 49 -4.84 10.85 -0.72
N LEU A 50 -5.39 9.78 -1.27
CA LEU A 50 -5.59 9.55 -2.70
C LEU A 50 -7.07 9.64 -3.00
N ARG A 51 -7.41 10.39 -4.05
CA ARG A 51 -8.77 10.55 -4.55
C ARG A 51 -8.82 9.94 -5.94
N GLY A 52 -9.47 8.79 -6.05
CA GLY A 52 -9.85 8.18 -7.31
C GLY A 52 -11.13 8.78 -7.87
N THR A 53 -11.56 8.28 -9.02
CA THR A 53 -12.76 8.77 -9.72
C THR A 53 -14.06 8.51 -8.95
N ARG A 54 -14.08 7.46 -8.11
CA ARG A 54 -15.26 7.07 -7.31
C ARG A 54 -14.97 6.88 -5.83
N ASP A 55 -13.72 6.61 -5.47
CA ASP A 55 -13.34 6.24 -4.11
C ASP A 55 -12.17 7.08 -3.61
N SER A 56 -12.18 7.36 -2.30
CA SER A 56 -11.04 7.94 -1.58
C SER A 56 -10.29 6.86 -0.82
N MET A 57 -8.97 6.89 -0.87
CA MET A 57 -8.07 5.94 -0.25
C MET A 57 -7.03 6.69 0.58
N THR A 58 -6.63 6.09 1.70
CA THR A 58 -5.52 6.60 2.51
C THR A 58 -4.37 5.61 2.43
N LEU A 59 -3.25 6.04 1.85
CA LEU A 59 -2.00 5.29 1.81
C LEU A 59 -1.14 5.71 3.01
N ILE A 60 -0.70 4.73 3.80
CA ILE A 60 0.18 4.95 4.95
C ILE A 60 1.51 4.26 4.65
N ILE A 61 2.60 5.02 4.78
CA ILE A 61 3.97 4.52 4.63
C ILE A 61 4.62 4.67 6.00
N SER A 62 5.01 3.54 6.60
CA SER A 62 5.68 3.48 7.90
C SER A 62 7.12 2.99 7.73
N ALA A 63 8.06 3.69 8.34
CA ALA A 63 9.47 3.32 8.43
C ALA A 63 9.86 2.85 9.85
N GLN A 64 8.88 2.54 10.68
CA GLN A 64 9.10 2.07 12.04
C GLN A 64 9.97 0.80 12.02
N ALA A 65 11.17 0.91 12.57
CA ALA A 65 12.00 -0.26 12.87
C ALA A 65 11.35 -0.97 14.08
N GLN A 66 10.89 -2.19 13.84
CA GLN A 66 10.28 -3.05 14.86
C GLN A 66 11.32 -3.59 15.84
#